data_AF-A0A9P8JIH2-F1
#
_entry.id   AF-A0A9P8JIH2-F1
#
_cell.length_a   1.000
_cell.length_b   1.000
_cell.length_c   1.000
_cell.angle_alpha   90.00
_cell.angle_beta   90.00
_cell.angle_gamma   90.00
#
_symmetry.space_group_name_H-M   'P 1'
#
loop_
_entity.id
_entity.type
_entity.pdbx_description
1 polymer ?
#
loop_
_entity_poly.entity_id
_entity_poly.type
_entity_poly.pdbx_seq_one_letter_code
_entity_poly.pdbx_strand_id
1 'polypeptide(L)' 'MSSLKQFIRNVRAAKTIADERAVVQKESAAIRASFREESHNSNVRRNNVAKLLYLFTLGERTHFGQIECLKLLASPR' A
#
# COMPACT_ATOMS: atom_id res chain seq x y z
N MET A 1 0.74 -7.09 -8.82
CA MET A 1 0.77 -5.98 -7.83
C MET A 1 1.47 -4.77 -8.42
N SER A 2 0.87 -3.59 -8.38
CA SER A 2 1.48 -2.36 -8.89
C SER A 2 2.66 -1.92 -7.99
N SER A 3 3.68 -1.30 -8.57
CA SER A 3 4.76 -0.68 -7.82
C SER A 3 4.30 0.65 -7.21
N LEU A 4 4.96 1.12 -6.14
CA LEU A 4 4.71 2.44 -5.56
C LEU A 4 4.72 3.55 -6.62
N LYS A 5 5.73 3.55 -7.51
CA LYS A 5 5.84 4.55 -8.59
C LYS A 5 4.64 4.53 -9.54
N GLN A 6 4.08 3.34 -9.83
CA GLN A 6 2.88 3.25 -10.65
C GLN A 6 1.64 3.73 -9.89
N PHE A 7 1.51 3.38 -8.60
CA PHE A 7 0.41 3.83 -7.77
C PHE A 7 0.36 5.37 -7.65
N ILE A 8 1.49 6.02 -7.37
CA ILE A 8 1.58 7.49 -7.32
C ILE A 8 1.19 8.11 -8.66
N ARG A 9 1.65 7.54 -9.78
CA ARG A 9 1.27 8.01 -11.12
C ARG A 9 -0.24 7.90 -11.35
N ASN A 10 -0.87 6.81 -10.91
CA ASN A 10 -2.32 6.64 -11.05
C ASN A 10 -3.11 7.65 -10.19
N VAL A 11 -2.68 7.90 -8.95
CA VAL A 11 -3.29 8.91 -8.08
C VAL A 11 -3.16 10.30 -8.70
N ARG A 12 -1.97 10.67 -9.19
CA ARG A 12 -1.73 11.97 -9.83
C ARG A 12 -2.45 12.15 -11.17
N ALA A 13 -2.84 11.07 -11.82
CA ALA A 13 -3.58 11.12 -13.08
C ALA A 13 -5.10 11.27 -12.88
N ALA A 14 -5.59 11.19 -11.64
CA ALA A 14 -7.00 11.40 -11.32
C ALA A 14 -7.41 12.85 -11.65
N LYS A 15 -8.54 13.00 -12.35
CA LYS A 15 -9.05 14.32 -12.76
C LYS A 15 -10.05 14.89 -11.75
N THR A 16 -10.66 14.02 -10.96
CA THR A 16 -11.64 14.39 -9.94
C THR A 16 -11.28 13.76 -8.60
N ILE A 17 -11.80 14.34 -7.52
CA ILE A 17 -11.67 13.79 -6.16
C ILE A 17 -12.28 12.38 -6.09
N ALA A 18 -13.37 12.13 -6.84
CA ALA A 18 -14.00 10.82 -6.89
C ALA A 18 -13.06 9.76 -7.53
N ASP A 19 -12.40 10.11 -8.63
CA ASP A 19 -11.41 9.24 -9.29
C ASP A 19 -10.23 8.95 -8.37
N GLU A 20 -9.72 9.97 -7.68
CA GLU A 20 -8.60 9.83 -6.74
C GLU A 20 -8.97 8.85 -5.62
N ARG A 21 -10.14 9.05 -5.00
CA ARG A 21 -10.68 8.16 -3.97
C ARG A 21 -10.86 6.74 -4.48
N ALA A 22 -11.34 6.54 -5.72
CA ALA A 22 -11.49 5.22 -6.29
C ALA A 22 -10.14 4.50 -6.46
N VAL A 23 -9.11 5.19 -6.94
CA VAL A 23 -7.75 4.65 -7.06
C VAL A 23 -7.17 4.29 -5.69
N VAL A 24 -7.30 5.20 -4.71
CA VAL A 24 -6.84 5.01 -3.33
C VAL A 24 -7.53 3.82 -2.66
N GLN A 25 -8.86 3.74 -2.76
CA GLN A 25 -9.64 2.65 -2.15
C GLN A 25 -9.31 1.31 -2.77
N LYS A 26 -9.15 1.25 -4.11
CA LYS A 26 -8.77 0.04 -4.83
C LYS A 26 -7.41 -0.47 -4.40
N GLU A 27 -6.41 0.41 -4.31
CA GLU A 27 -5.06 0.01 -3.90
C GLU A 27 -5.03 -0.37 -2.40
N SER A 28 -5.74 0.37 -1.55
CA SER A 28 -5.90 0.04 -0.12
C SER A 28 -6.53 -1.34 0.10
N ALA A 29 -7.55 -1.68 -0.70
CA ALA A 29 -8.16 -3.02 -0.68
C ALA A 29 -7.18 -4.11 -1.15
N ALA A 30 -6.43 -3.86 -2.21
CA ALA A 30 -5.41 -4.79 -2.71
C ALA A 30 -4.29 -5.05 -1.68
N ILE A 31 -3.84 -4.01 -0.97
CA ILE A 31 -2.86 -4.15 0.12
C ILE A 31 -3.45 -5.00 1.25
N ARG A 32 -4.69 -4.74 1.67
CA ARG A 32 -5.37 -5.54 2.70
C ARG A 32 -5.50 -7.02 2.32
N ALA A 33 -5.85 -7.31 1.07
CA ALA A 33 -5.91 -8.68 0.57
C ALA A 33 -4.53 -9.35 0.62
N SER A 34 -3.50 -8.64 0.14
CA SER A 34 -2.13 -9.14 0.11
C SER A 34 -1.50 -9.37 1.49
N PHE A 35 -1.95 -8.66 2.53
CA PHE A 35 -1.49 -8.90 3.90
C PHE A 35 -2.17 -10.10 4.55
N ARG A 36 -3.35 -10.52 4.05
CA ARG A 36 -4.02 -11.74 4.49
C ARG A 36 -3.43 -12.99 3.85
N GLU A 37 -3.02 -12.86 2.59
CA GLU A 37 -2.24 -13.89 1.92
C GLU A 37 -0.85 -13.92 2.58
N GLU A 38 -0.61 -14.91 3.43
CA GLU A 38 0.63 -15.06 4.21
C GLU A 38 1.82 -15.41 3.30
N SER A 39 2.20 -14.46 2.45
CA SER A 39 3.33 -14.61 1.55
C SER A 39 4.62 -14.36 2.32
N HIS A 40 5.53 -15.33 2.30
CA HIS A 40 6.89 -15.19 2.84
C HIS A 40 7.77 -14.24 1.99
N ASN A 41 7.23 -13.64 0.94
CA ASN A 41 7.99 -12.77 0.04
C ASN A 41 8.16 -11.35 0.65
N SER A 42 9.32 -11.12 1.24
CA SER A 42 9.66 -9.82 1.85
C SER A 42 9.62 -8.66 0.86
N ASN A 43 9.90 -8.87 -0.44
CA ASN A 43 9.85 -7.79 -1.44
C ASN A 43 8.42 -7.31 -1.71
N VAL A 44 7.45 -8.22 -1.70
CA VAL A 44 6.03 -7.87 -1.82
C VAL A 44 5.59 -7.05 -0.61
N ARG A 45 5.97 -7.48 0.60
CA ARG A 45 5.68 -6.76 1.84
C ARG A 45 6.30 -5.36 1.83
N ARG A 46 7.57 -5.22 1.43
CA ARG A 46 8.25 -3.92 1.29
C ARG A 46 7.51 -2.98 0.33
N ASN A 47 7.12 -3.46 -0.84
CA ASN A 47 6.37 -2.66 -1.81
C ASN A 47 5.00 -2.23 -1.26
N ASN A 48 4.28 -3.13 -0.58
CA ASN A 48 2.99 -2.81 0.04
C ASN A 48 3.12 -1.81 1.18
N VAL A 49 4.11 -1.96 2.06
CA VAL A 49 4.39 -1.01 3.14
C VAL A 49 4.77 0.36 2.58
N ALA A 50 5.55 0.42 1.49
CA ALA A 50 5.87 1.68 0.84
C ALA A 50 4.62 2.39 0.27
N LYS A 51 3.69 1.65 -0.35
CA LYS A 51 2.38 2.17 -0.77
C LYS A 51 1.51 2.59 0.40
N LEU A 52 1.54 1.84 1.50
CA LEU A 52 0.83 2.15 2.73
C LEU A 52 1.32 3.46 3.37
N LEU A 53 2.64 3.71 3.35
CA LEU A 53 3.21 4.99 3.81
C LEU A 53 2.75 6.16 2.94
N TYR A 54 2.67 5.97 1.62
CA TYR A 54 2.12 7.00 0.74
C TYR A 54 0.64 7.29 1.06
N LEU A 55 -0.18 6.26 1.27
CA LEU A 55 -1.57 6.44 1.74
C LEU A 55 -1.63 7.23 3.06
N PHE A 56 -0.75 6.94 4.02
CA PHE A 56 -0.67 7.69 5.27
C PHE A 56 -0.36 9.17 5.03
N THR A 57 0.55 9.51 4.11
CA THR A 57 0.85 10.91 3.77
C THR A 57 -0.30 11.64 3.10
N LEU A 58 -1.23 10.91 2.45
CA LEU A 58 -2.47 11.46 1.91
C LEU A 58 -3.59 11.61 2.96
N GLY A 59 -3.33 11.20 4.22
CA GLY A 59 -4.31 11.27 5.31
C GLY A 59 -5.25 10.05 5.39
N GLU A 60 -4.97 8.97 4.66
CA GLU A 60 -5.79 7.76 4.69
C GLU A 60 -5.54 6.91 5.94
N ARG A 61 -6.56 6.14 6.34
CA ARG A 61 -6.46 5.23 7.51
C ARG A 61 -5.64 3.99 7.17
N THR A 62 -4.46 3.86 7.76
CA THR A 62 -3.47 2.81 7.45
C THR A 62 -3.09 1.91 8.63
N HIS A 63 -3.73 2.06 9.80
CA HIS A 63 -3.45 1.29 11.02
C HIS A 63 -3.41 -0.22 10.81
N PHE A 64 -4.21 -0.76 9.90
CA PHE A 64 -4.28 -2.19 9.60
C PHE A 64 -2.96 -2.82 9.14
N GLY A 65 -1.99 -2.03 8.66
CA GLY A 65 -0.70 -2.55 8.17
C GLY A 65 0.46 -2.43 9.15
N GLN A 66 0.25 -1.95 10.38
CA GLN A 66 1.33 -1.72 11.35
C GLN A 66 2.13 -2.99 11.68
N ILE A 67 1.46 -4.15 11.78
CA ILE A 67 2.14 -5.43 12.02
C ILE A 67 3.06 -5.82 10.86
N GLU A 68 2.73 -5.46 9.62
CA GLU A 68 3.58 -5.76 8.47
C GLU A 68 4.87 -4.93 8.48
N CYS A 69 4.83 -3.71 9.04
CA CYS A 69 6.04 -2.93 9.30
C CYS A 69 6.95 -3.65 10.32
N LEU A 70 6.38 -4.21 11.39
CA LEU A 70 7.15 -4.99 12.38
C LEU A 70 7.74 -6.26 11.76
N LYS A 71 6.96 -6.99 10.95
CA LYS A 71 7.45 -8.17 10.22
C LYS A 71 8.60 -7.84 9.25
N LEU A 72 8.65 -6.61 8.70
CA LEU A 72 9.79 -6.15 7.91
C LEU A 72 11.01 -5.83 8.77
N LEU A 73 10.83 -5.18 9.93
CA LEU A 73 11.93 -4.90 10.86
C LEU A 73 12.58 -6.19 11.37
N ALA A 74 11.78 -7.23 11.60
CA ALA A 74 12.26 -8.55 11.99
C ALA A 74 12.81 -9.39 10.82
N SER A 75 12.65 -8.94 9.56
CA SER A 75 13.14 -9.71 8.42
C SER A 75 14.67 -9.62 8.34
N PRO A 76 15.36 -10.71 7.96
CA PRO A 76 16.79 -10.66 7.65
C PRO A 76 17.06 -9.56 6.61
N ARG A 77 18.16 -8.83 6.80
CA ARG A 77 18.60 -7.78 5.87
C ARG A 77 18.98 -8.38 4.52
#